data_AF-A0A9Q8QD93-F1
#
_entry.id   AF-A0A9Q8QD93-F1
#
_cell.length_a   1.000
_cell.length_b   1.000
_cell.length_c   1.000
_cell.angle_alpha   90.00
_cell.angle_beta   90.00
_cell.angle_gamma   90.00
#
_symmetry.space_group_name_H-M   'P 1'
#
loop_
_entity.id
_entity.type
_entity.pdbx_description
1 polymer ?
#
loop_
_entity_poly.entity_id
_entity_poly.type
_entity_poly.pdbx_seq_one_letter_code
_entity_poly.pdbx_strand_id
1 'polypeptide(L)'
;MAQRILLINGPNLNLLGTREPQIYGSATLADVVAQAQAQAQQLSVRVDVFQSNHEGAIVDRIHAAAGFVGTTATTTSLAGGDDDEGKIKEEEAAADAVVINPGALTHTSVAIRDALLGTGLPFVEVHVSNVHARETWRGRSYLSDKAEAVICGMGVFGYTAAIEFAARHMKSKEGGPSRL
;
A
#
# COMPACT_ATOMS: atom_id res chain seq x y z
N MET A 1 -16.30 2.58 -8.82
CA MET A 1 -15.54 1.34 -8.60
C MET A 1 -14.10 1.63 -8.89
N ALA A 2 -13.18 1.28 -7.99
CA ALA A 2 -11.76 1.52 -8.16
C ALA A 2 -11.23 0.77 -9.39
N GLN A 3 -10.65 1.50 -10.35
CA GLN A 3 -10.05 0.95 -11.56
C GLN A 3 -8.53 0.83 -11.42
N ARG A 4 -7.93 1.63 -10.53
CA ARG A 4 -6.50 1.57 -10.20
C ARG A 4 -6.31 1.41 -8.70
N ILE A 5 -5.72 0.29 -8.29
CA ILE A 5 -5.48 -0.05 -6.90
C ILE A 5 -3.98 -0.06 -6.66
N LEU A 6 -3.53 0.62 -5.61
CA LEU A 6 -2.17 0.49 -5.11
C LEU A 6 -2.12 -0.58 -4.02
N LEU A 7 -1.35 -1.64 -4.24
CA LEU A 7 -1.05 -2.66 -3.24
C LEU A 7 0.29 -2.36 -2.54
N ILE A 8 0.25 -2.04 -1.26
CA ILE A 8 1.42 -1.72 -0.43
C ILE A 8 1.71 -2.86 0.55
N ASN A 9 2.98 -3.26 0.60
CA ASN A 9 3.51 -4.20 1.58
C ASN A 9 4.61 -3.53 2.41
N GLY A 10 4.37 -3.44 3.72
CA GLY A 10 5.28 -2.86 4.69
C GLY A 10 6.47 -3.76 5.05
N PRO A 11 7.15 -3.45 6.17
CA PRO A 11 8.41 -4.09 6.50
C PRO A 11 8.31 -5.60 6.73
N ASN A 12 9.40 -6.28 6.37
CA ASN A 12 9.64 -7.72 6.50
C ASN A 12 8.74 -8.64 5.65
N LEU A 13 7.77 -8.11 4.91
CA LEU A 13 6.93 -8.93 4.03
C LEU A 13 7.71 -9.50 2.83
N ASN A 14 8.86 -8.92 2.48
CA ASN A 14 9.79 -9.52 1.52
C ASN A 14 10.37 -10.86 2.00
N LEU A 15 10.23 -11.20 3.28
CA LEU A 15 10.67 -12.48 3.86
C LEU A 15 9.54 -13.52 3.95
N LEU A 16 8.34 -13.23 3.45
CA LEU A 16 7.22 -14.17 3.45
C LEU A 16 7.62 -15.48 2.74
N GLY A 17 7.18 -16.62 3.30
CA GLY A 17 7.55 -17.96 2.82
C GLY A 17 8.94 -18.44 3.25
N THR A 18 9.80 -17.57 3.79
CA THR A 18 11.16 -17.95 4.25
C THR A 18 11.29 -18.09 5.78
N ARG A 19 10.38 -17.45 6.54
CA ARG A 19 10.36 -17.46 8.01
C ARG A 19 9.09 -18.09 8.55
N GLU A 20 9.26 -18.94 9.57
CA GLU A 20 8.18 -19.56 10.36
C GLU A 20 6.99 -20.05 9.49
N PRO A 21 7.21 -21.01 8.57
CA PRO A 21 6.17 -21.46 7.63
C PRO A 21 4.89 -21.95 8.32
N GLN A 22 5.01 -22.46 9.55
CA GLN A 22 3.90 -22.86 10.39
C GLN A 22 2.98 -21.71 10.83
N ILE A 23 3.45 -20.46 10.82
CA ILE A 23 2.68 -19.25 11.18
C ILE A 23 2.16 -18.53 9.94
N TYR A 24 2.99 -18.39 8.89
CA TYR A 24 2.69 -17.54 7.74
C TYR A 24 2.35 -18.31 6.46
N GLY A 25 2.48 -19.65 6.47
CA GLY A 25 2.41 -20.49 5.28
C GLY A 25 3.71 -20.49 4.47
N SER A 26 3.74 -21.29 3.40
CA SER A 26 4.86 -21.36 2.46
C SER A 26 4.76 -20.37 1.30
N ALA A 27 3.65 -19.63 1.19
CA ALA A 27 3.44 -18.65 0.15
C ALA A 27 4.42 -17.49 0.31
N THR A 28 5.01 -17.04 -0.79
CA THR A 28 5.96 -15.93 -0.84
C THR A 28 5.25 -14.63 -1.19
N LEU A 29 5.95 -13.49 -1.01
CA LEU A 29 5.43 -12.23 -1.52
C LEU A 29 5.28 -12.25 -3.04
N ALA A 30 6.16 -12.96 -3.76
CA ALA A 30 6.04 -13.12 -5.21
C ALA A 30 4.75 -13.84 -5.60
N ASP A 31 4.33 -14.85 -4.83
CA ASP A 31 3.04 -15.54 -5.04
C ASP A 31 1.85 -14.59 -4.81
N VAL A 32 1.92 -13.75 -3.77
CA VAL A 32 0.90 -12.71 -3.51
C VAL A 32 0.81 -11.74 -4.70
N VAL A 33 1.95 -11.27 -5.22
CA VAL A 33 1.98 -10.36 -6.38
C VAL A 33 1.40 -11.02 -7.62
N ALA A 34 1.82 -12.26 -7.92
CA ALA A 34 1.32 -13.00 -9.07
C ALA A 34 -0.21 -13.23 -8.98
N GLN A 35 -0.71 -13.59 -7.80
CA GLN A 35 -2.13 -13.77 -7.56
C GLN A 35 -2.91 -12.45 -7.69
N ALA A 36 -2.39 -11.36 -7.13
CA ALA A 36 -2.98 -10.03 -7.24
C ALA A 36 -3.08 -9.57 -8.70
N GLN A 37 -2.03 -9.78 -9.50
CA GLN A 37 -2.01 -9.44 -10.92
C GLN A 37 -3.00 -10.30 -11.74
N ALA A 38 -3.06 -11.60 -11.48
CA ALA A 38 -4.02 -12.50 -12.13
C ALA A 38 -5.47 -12.10 -11.82
N GLN A 39 -5.76 -11.77 -10.55
CA GLN A 39 -7.07 -11.30 -10.13
C GLN A 39 -7.41 -9.94 -10.76
N ALA A 40 -6.46 -9.01 -10.80
CA ALA A 40 -6.65 -7.71 -11.42
C ALA A 40 -7.07 -7.83 -12.89
N GLN A 41 -6.42 -8.74 -13.63
CA GLN A 41 -6.78 -9.06 -15.01
C GLN A 41 -8.22 -9.60 -15.12
N GLN A 42 -8.62 -10.50 -14.23
CA GLN A 42 -9.99 -11.05 -14.21
C GLN A 42 -11.05 -9.98 -13.91
N LEU A 43 -10.73 -9.02 -13.05
CA LEU A 43 -11.61 -7.93 -12.65
C LEU A 43 -11.56 -6.74 -13.61
N SER A 44 -10.69 -6.76 -14.62
CA SER A 44 -10.43 -5.63 -15.53
C SER A 44 -10.00 -4.34 -14.81
N VAL A 45 -9.23 -4.48 -13.73
CA VAL A 45 -8.63 -3.37 -12.98
C VAL A 45 -7.11 -3.41 -13.07
N ARG A 46 -6.44 -2.30 -12.79
CA ARG A 46 -4.99 -2.23 -12.66
C ARG A 46 -4.58 -2.30 -11.19
N VAL A 47 -3.61 -3.15 -10.88
CA VAL A 47 -2.98 -3.20 -9.55
C VAL A 47 -1.50 -2.86 -9.69
N ASP A 48 -1.11 -1.72 -9.12
CA ASP A 48 0.29 -1.31 -9.00
C ASP A 48 0.81 -1.79 -7.62
N VAL A 49 1.97 -2.46 -7.58
CA VAL A 49 2.48 -3.09 -6.35
C VAL A 49 3.73 -2.38 -5.85
N PHE A 50 3.81 -2.18 -4.54
CA PHE A 50 4.97 -1.61 -3.87
C PHE A 50 5.28 -2.35 -2.56
N GLN A 51 6.56 -2.58 -2.29
CA GLN A 51 7.04 -3.10 -1.01
C GLN A 51 8.21 -2.25 -0.51
N SER A 52 8.22 -1.93 0.78
CA SER A 52 9.39 -1.30 1.40
C SER A 52 9.51 -1.64 2.89
N ASN A 53 10.76 -1.69 3.36
CA ASN A 53 11.09 -1.74 4.78
C ASN A 53 11.21 -0.36 5.43
N HIS A 54 11.09 0.72 4.64
CA HIS A 54 11.25 2.09 5.08
C HIS A 54 9.91 2.82 5.11
N GLU A 55 9.55 3.37 6.26
CA GLU A 55 8.31 4.14 6.46
C GLU A 55 8.20 5.31 5.49
N GLY A 56 9.25 6.12 5.35
CA GLY A 56 9.28 7.26 4.43
C GLY A 56 8.99 6.88 2.97
N ALA A 57 9.53 5.76 2.50
CA ALA A 57 9.28 5.29 1.14
C ALA A 57 7.81 4.86 0.92
N ILE A 58 7.13 4.36 1.95
CA ILE A 58 5.70 4.05 1.89
C ILE A 58 4.88 5.34 1.85
N VAL A 59 5.24 6.34 2.66
CA VAL A 59 4.61 7.68 2.65
C VAL A 59 4.77 8.32 1.26
N ASP A 60 5.99 8.33 0.71
CA ASP A 60 6.26 8.87 -0.62
C ASP A 60 5.46 8.15 -1.70
N ARG A 61 5.35 6.82 -1.62
CA ARG A 61 4.54 6.04 -2.56
C ARG A 61 3.06 6.37 -2.48
N ILE A 62 2.51 6.61 -1.27
CA ILE A 62 1.11 7.03 -1.06
C ILE A 62 0.88 8.40 -1.68
N HIS A 63 1.77 9.36 -1.45
CA HIS A 63 1.69 10.70 -2.08
C HIS A 63 1.73 10.62 -3.61
N ALA A 64 2.70 9.88 -4.17
CA ALA A 64 2.82 9.67 -5.60
C ALA A 64 1.54 9.03 -6.19
N ALA A 65 0.95 8.06 -5.49
CA ALA A 65 -0.30 7.42 -5.91
C ALA A 65 -1.49 8.39 -6.00
N ALA A 66 -1.48 9.45 -5.19
CA ALA A 66 -2.52 10.47 -5.22
C ALA A 66 -2.20 11.64 -6.17
N GLY A 67 -1.13 11.53 -6.97
CA GLY A 67 -0.70 12.58 -7.89
C GLY A 67 0.11 13.70 -7.21
N PHE A 68 0.49 13.54 -5.94
CA PHE A 68 1.43 14.43 -5.28
C PHE A 68 2.85 13.97 -5.61
N VAL A 69 3.30 14.29 -6.82
CA VAL A 69 4.73 14.26 -7.12
C VAL A 69 5.32 15.48 -6.44
N GLY A 70 6.06 15.26 -5.35
CA GLY A 70 6.73 16.36 -4.68
C GLY A 70 7.53 17.17 -5.69
N THR A 71 7.23 18.47 -5.79
CA THR A 71 8.28 19.46 -6.00
C THR A 71 9.40 19.04 -5.08
N THR A 72 10.51 18.59 -5.66
CA THR A 72 11.71 18.16 -4.96
C THR A 72 11.95 19.07 -3.78
N ALA A 73 12.35 18.48 -2.65
CA ALA A 73 12.96 19.22 -1.55
C ALA A 73 13.79 20.35 -2.17
N THR A 74 13.51 21.59 -1.80
CA THR A 74 14.32 22.74 -2.22
C THR A 74 15.69 22.57 -1.56
N THR A 75 16.50 21.68 -2.12
CA THR A 75 17.94 21.68 -1.94
C THR A 75 18.36 22.95 -2.64
N THR A 76 18.44 24.03 -1.88
CA THR A 76 19.29 25.16 -2.26
C THR A 76 20.73 24.65 -2.16
N SER A 77 21.14 23.77 -3.08
CA SER A 77 22.53 23.38 -3.24
C SER A 77 23.17 24.37 -4.20
N LEU A 78 23.93 25.30 -3.64
CA LEU A 78 25.10 25.85 -4.32
C LEU A 78 25.96 24.66 -4.78
N ALA A 79 26.40 24.72 -6.04
CA ALA A 79 27.35 23.82 -6.73
C ALA A 79 26.77 22.63 -7.52
N GLY A 80 26.63 22.87 -8.83
CA GLY A 80 27.27 22.15 -9.95
C GLY A 80 27.52 20.64 -9.88
N GLY A 81 27.01 19.94 -10.89
CA GLY A 81 27.38 18.58 -11.26
C GLY A 81 26.43 18.05 -12.32
N ASP A 82 26.98 17.78 -13.50
CA ASP A 82 26.28 17.50 -14.75
C ASP A 82 25.56 16.12 -14.80
N ASP A 83 24.70 16.01 -15.81
CA ASP A 83 24.28 14.79 -16.53
C ASP A 83 23.64 13.59 -15.80
N ASP A 84 22.33 13.70 -15.51
CA ASP A 84 21.41 12.56 -15.50
C ASP A 84 20.38 12.74 -16.64
N GLU A 85 20.52 11.95 -17.70
CA GLU A 85 19.62 11.94 -18.85
C GLU A 85 18.20 11.58 -18.40
N GLY A 86 17.34 12.60 -18.35
CA GLY A 86 15.95 12.51 -17.97
C GLY A 86 15.18 11.49 -18.82
N LYS A 87 15.01 10.28 -18.30
CA LYS A 87 13.85 9.45 -18.63
C LYS A 87 12.61 10.19 -18.14
N ILE A 88 11.84 10.73 -19.07
CA ILE A 88 10.48 11.18 -18.81
C ILE A 88 9.72 9.95 -18.27
N LYS A 89 9.55 9.88 -16.95
CA LYS A 89 8.66 8.89 -16.34
C LYS A 89 7.26 9.27 -16.79
N GLU A 90 6.58 8.36 -17.49
CA GLU A 90 5.17 8.52 -17.82
C GLU A 90 4.42 8.95 -16.56
N GLU A 91 3.57 9.97 -16.68
CA GLU A 91 2.74 10.46 -15.59
C GLU A 91 1.84 9.31 -15.13
N GLU A 92 2.21 8.66 -14.03
CA GLU A 92 1.47 7.53 -13.50
C GLU A 92 0.14 8.07 -12.97
N ALA A 93 -0.95 7.86 -13.72
CA ALA A 93 -2.26 8.38 -13.29
C ALA A 93 -2.60 7.90 -11.87
N ALA A 94 -3.33 8.73 -11.12
CA ALA A 94 -3.60 8.50 -9.71
C ALA A 94 -4.33 7.16 -9.45
N ALA A 95 -4.03 6.55 -8.30
CA ALA A 95 -4.77 5.43 -7.77
C ALA A 95 -6.15 5.88 -7.25
N ASP A 96 -7.12 4.97 -7.31
CA ASP A 96 -8.46 5.15 -6.77
C ASP A 96 -8.57 4.66 -5.32
N ALA A 97 -7.76 3.66 -4.96
CA ALA A 97 -7.82 2.98 -3.67
C ALA A 97 -6.46 2.38 -3.30
N VAL A 98 -6.26 2.13 -2.00
CA VAL A 98 -5.08 1.45 -1.47
C VAL A 98 -5.47 0.15 -0.77
N VAL A 99 -4.77 -0.94 -1.07
CA VAL A 99 -4.73 -2.13 -0.23
C VAL A 99 -3.37 -2.14 0.45
N ILE A 100 -3.34 -2.13 1.78
CA ILE A 100 -2.08 -2.05 2.52
C ILE A 100 -1.98 -3.15 3.57
N ASN A 101 -0.89 -3.93 3.52
CA ASN A 101 -0.39 -4.65 4.67
C ASN A 101 0.77 -3.87 5.28
N PRO A 102 0.60 -3.16 6.40
CA PRO A 102 1.64 -2.31 6.95
C PRO A 102 2.78 -3.08 7.63
N GLY A 103 2.63 -4.41 7.80
CA GLY A 103 3.48 -5.19 8.68
C GLY A 103 3.49 -4.60 10.08
N ALA A 104 4.68 -4.46 10.67
CA ALA A 104 4.83 -3.90 12.01
C ALA A 104 4.42 -2.41 12.12
N LEU A 105 4.42 -1.66 11.01
CA LEU A 105 4.17 -0.22 11.04
C LEU A 105 2.72 0.13 11.40
N THR A 106 1.80 -0.82 11.30
CA THR A 106 0.42 -0.64 11.77
C THR A 106 0.38 -0.23 13.26
N HIS A 107 1.33 -0.74 14.06
CA HIS A 107 1.34 -0.52 15.51
C HIS A 107 2.07 0.78 15.92
N THR A 108 2.75 1.46 15.00
CA THR A 108 3.68 2.56 15.33
C THR A 108 3.56 3.80 14.45
N SER A 109 3.13 3.65 13.20
CA SER A 109 3.25 4.72 12.20
C SER A 109 2.03 5.64 12.16
N VAL A 110 2.16 6.78 12.83
CA VAL A 110 1.26 7.93 12.59
C VAL A 110 1.55 8.58 11.23
N ALA A 111 2.77 8.51 10.72
CA ALA A 111 3.10 9.11 9.42
C ALA A 111 2.36 8.45 8.25
N ILE A 112 2.25 7.12 8.22
CA ILE A 112 1.46 6.42 7.20
C ILE A 112 -0.03 6.71 7.35
N ARG A 113 -0.53 6.78 8.59
CA ARG A 113 -1.92 7.19 8.87
C ARG A 113 -2.22 8.54 8.24
N ASP A 114 -1.38 9.53 8.52
CA ASP A 114 -1.59 10.90 8.08
C ASP A 114 -1.39 11.05 6.56
N ALA A 115 -0.49 10.27 5.95
CA ALA A 115 -0.35 10.23 4.50
C ALA A 115 -1.62 9.68 3.80
N LEU A 116 -2.19 8.59 4.30
CA LEU A 116 -3.44 8.03 3.78
C LEU A 116 -4.60 9.02 3.92
N LEU A 117 -4.74 9.65 5.09
CA LEU A 117 -5.80 10.64 5.33
C LEU A 117 -5.60 11.91 4.51
N GLY A 118 -4.37 12.41 4.40
CA GLY A 118 -4.03 13.64 3.67
C GLY A 118 -4.27 13.51 2.16
N THR A 119 -4.07 12.32 1.58
CA THR A 119 -4.38 12.07 0.17
C THR A 119 -5.88 11.86 -0.09
N GLY A 120 -6.62 11.46 0.93
CA GLY A 120 -8.03 11.08 0.83
C GLY A 120 -8.25 9.82 0.01
N LEU A 121 -7.23 8.99 -0.18
CA LEU A 121 -7.38 7.68 -0.82
C LEU A 121 -8.05 6.71 0.17
N PRO A 122 -9.22 6.14 -0.16
CA PRO A 122 -9.82 5.11 0.68
C PRO A 122 -8.90 3.88 0.69
N PHE A 123 -8.84 3.15 1.82
CA PHE A 123 -7.94 2.01 1.94
C PHE A 123 -8.49 0.82 2.72
N VAL A 124 -7.99 -0.36 2.38
CA VAL A 124 -8.20 -1.62 3.11
C VAL A 124 -6.91 -2.02 3.80
N GLU A 125 -6.97 -2.32 5.09
CA GLU A 125 -5.86 -2.86 5.86
C GLU A 125 -5.89 -4.41 5.83
N VAL A 126 -4.74 -5.03 5.55
CA VAL A 126 -4.60 -6.49 5.46
C VAL A 126 -3.49 -6.98 6.38
N HIS A 127 -3.73 -8.06 7.10
CA HIS A 127 -2.74 -8.80 7.88
C HIS A 127 -2.81 -10.29 7.56
N VAL A 128 -1.68 -10.88 7.16
CA VAL A 128 -1.59 -12.33 6.88
C VAL A 128 -1.95 -13.14 8.13
N SER A 129 -1.38 -12.81 9.28
CA SER A 129 -1.66 -13.46 10.56
C SER A 129 -2.85 -12.81 11.28
N ASN A 130 -3.51 -13.56 12.18
CA ASN A 130 -4.47 -12.99 13.10
C ASN A 130 -3.74 -12.17 14.18
N VAL A 131 -3.73 -10.84 14.04
CA VAL A 131 -3.01 -9.93 14.95
C VAL A 131 -3.58 -9.93 16.38
N HIS A 132 -4.86 -10.29 16.54
CA HIS A 132 -5.52 -10.35 17.85
C HIS A 132 -5.20 -11.64 18.63
N ALA A 133 -4.70 -12.68 17.95
CA ALA A 133 -4.24 -13.92 18.58
C ALA A 133 -2.75 -13.86 19.00
N ARG A 134 -2.12 -12.70 18.85
CA ARG A 134 -0.70 -12.47 19.12
C ARG A 134 -0.49 -11.67 20.41
N GLU A 135 0.69 -11.11 20.59
CA GLU A 135 1.03 -10.26 21.73
C GLU A 135 0.04 -9.08 21.86
N THR A 136 -0.28 -8.69 23.09
CA THR A 136 -1.34 -7.70 23.38
C THR A 136 -1.13 -6.36 22.66
N TRP A 137 0.12 -5.93 22.48
CA TRP A 137 0.45 -4.69 21.76
C TRP A 137 0.13 -4.75 20.26
N ARG A 138 0.03 -5.95 19.67
CA ARG A 138 -0.38 -6.13 18.26
C ARG A 138 -1.88 -6.00 18.03
N GLY A 139 -2.67 -5.96 19.10
CA GLY A 139 -4.11 -5.73 18.99
C GLY A 139 -4.48 -4.29 18.62
N ARG A 140 -3.53 -3.35 18.67
CA ARG A 140 -3.75 -1.94 18.35
C ARG A 140 -3.11 -1.55 17.02
N SER A 141 -3.88 -0.93 16.14
CA SER A 141 -3.45 -0.35 14.87
C SER A 141 -3.72 1.15 14.86
N TYR A 142 -2.79 1.93 14.29
CA TYR A 142 -2.98 3.34 13.96
C TYR A 142 -3.70 3.54 12.62
N LEU A 143 -4.07 2.49 11.90
CA LEU A 143 -4.74 2.59 10.60
C LEU A 143 -6.19 2.10 10.67
N SER A 144 -6.48 1.10 11.51
CA SER A 144 -7.74 0.35 11.47
C SER A 144 -9.00 1.18 11.68
N ASP A 145 -8.98 2.23 12.51
CA ASP A 145 -10.15 3.11 12.71
C ASP A 145 -10.45 4.04 11.52
N LYS A 146 -9.56 4.05 10.52
CA LYS A 146 -9.69 4.85 9.29
C LYS A 146 -9.79 4.01 8.02
N ALA A 147 -9.54 2.70 8.11
CA ALA A 147 -9.69 1.79 6.99
C ALA A 147 -11.17 1.55 6.67
N GLU A 148 -11.50 1.38 5.39
CA GLU A 148 -12.83 0.95 4.94
C GLU A 148 -13.13 -0.49 5.40
N ALA A 149 -12.08 -1.32 5.46
CA ALA A 149 -12.14 -2.68 5.97
C ALA A 149 -10.77 -3.08 6.54
N VAL A 150 -10.80 -3.97 7.53
CA VAL A 150 -9.61 -4.62 8.09
C VAL A 150 -9.77 -6.13 7.95
N ILE A 151 -8.83 -6.77 7.25
CA ILE A 151 -8.80 -8.22 7.06
C ILE A 151 -7.58 -8.77 7.78
N CYS A 152 -7.77 -9.67 8.74
CA CYS A 152 -6.66 -10.30 9.44
C CYS A 152 -6.84 -11.82 9.58
N GLY A 153 -5.73 -12.57 9.51
CA GLY A 153 -5.73 -14.01 9.81
C GLY A 153 -6.22 -14.93 8.70
N MET A 154 -6.49 -14.40 7.51
CA MET A 154 -6.87 -15.21 6.33
C MET A 154 -5.65 -15.69 5.52
N GLY A 155 -4.44 -15.54 6.04
CA GLY A 155 -3.22 -15.81 5.29
C GLY A 155 -3.10 -14.91 4.07
N VAL A 156 -2.51 -15.43 2.99
CA VAL A 156 -2.39 -14.69 1.71
C VAL A 156 -3.72 -14.47 1.01
N PHE A 157 -4.76 -15.27 1.30
CA PHE A 157 -6.10 -15.07 0.74
C PHE A 157 -6.73 -13.74 1.18
N GLY A 158 -6.28 -13.15 2.30
CA GLY A 158 -6.71 -11.82 2.71
C GLY A 158 -6.43 -10.74 1.65
N TYR A 159 -5.36 -10.87 0.86
CA TYR A 159 -5.08 -9.97 -0.26
C TYR A 159 -6.11 -10.10 -1.38
N THR A 160 -6.50 -11.34 -1.70
CA THR A 160 -7.55 -11.61 -2.70
C THR A 160 -8.88 -10.98 -2.29
N ALA A 161 -9.28 -11.17 -1.04
CA ALA A 161 -10.49 -10.58 -0.51
C ALA A 161 -10.44 -9.04 -0.53
N ALA A 162 -9.28 -8.44 -0.18
CA ALA A 162 -9.09 -7.00 -0.19
C ALA A 162 -9.15 -6.39 -1.59
N ILE A 163 -8.49 -6.99 -2.58
CA ILE A 163 -8.49 -6.53 -3.97
C ILE A 163 -9.89 -6.65 -4.56
N GLU A 164 -10.58 -7.77 -4.32
CA GLU A 164 -11.97 -7.98 -4.75
C GLU A 164 -12.88 -6.90 -4.17
N PHE A 165 -12.77 -6.66 -2.85
CA PHE A 165 -13.55 -5.66 -2.16
C PHE A 165 -13.29 -4.26 -2.73
N ALA A 166 -12.02 -3.89 -2.89
CA ALA A 166 -11.62 -2.59 -3.43
C ALA A 166 -12.16 -2.36 -4.84
N ALA A 167 -11.94 -3.32 -5.74
CA ALA A 167 -12.41 -3.23 -7.13
C ALA A 167 -13.94 -3.11 -7.20
N ARG A 168 -14.68 -3.82 -6.35
CA ARG A 168 -16.14 -3.91 -6.42
C ARG A 168 -16.91 -2.95 -5.54
N HIS A 169 -16.29 -2.30 -4.55
CA HIS A 169 -17.05 -1.52 -3.57
C HIS A 169 -16.43 -0.16 -3.26
N MET A 170 -15.13 0.02 -3.47
CA MET A 170 -14.51 1.31 -3.23
C MET A 170 -14.78 2.24 -4.42
N LYS A 171 -15.19 3.47 -4.11
CA LYS A 171 -15.47 4.48 -5.12
C LYS A 171 -14.16 5.08 -5.61
N SER A 172 -14.04 5.26 -6.92
CA SER A 172 -13.02 6.15 -7.47
C SER A 172 -13.26 7.55 -6.93
N LYS A 173 -12.18 8.31 -6.76
CA LYS A 173 -12.28 9.73 -6.42
C LYS A 173 -12.92 10.46 -7.61
N GLU A 174 -14.24 10.63 -7.60
CA GLU A 174 -14.91 11.49 -8.58
C GLU A 174 -14.55 12.94 -8.24
N GLY A 175 -13.66 13.52 -9.05
CA GLY A 175 -13.18 14.90 -8.87
C GLY A 175 -11.69 14.94 -8.57
N GLY A 176 -10.96 15.66 -9.41
CA GLY A 176 -9.52 15.91 -9.30
C GLY A 176 -9.09 16.48 -7.94
N PRO A 177 -7.79 16.71 -7.74
CA PRO A 177 -7.21 16.95 -6.42
C PRO A 177 -7.99 18.04 -5.68
N SER A 178 -8.54 17.68 -4.52
CA SER A 178 -9.05 18.63 -3.54
C SER A 178 -7.90 19.58 -3.23
N ARG A 179 -7.94 20.76 -3.85
CA ARG A 179 -7.09 21.88 -3.48
C ARG A 179 -7.49 22.25 -2.07
N LEU A 180 -6.70 21.80 -1.09
CA LEU A 180 -6.60 22.48 0.20
C LEU A 180 -6.06 23.90 -0.03
#